data_AF-A0A6F9DQ71-F1
#
_entry.id   AF-A0A6F9DQ71-F1
#
_cell.length_a   1.000
_cell.length_b   1.000
_cell.length_c   1.000
_cell.angle_alpha   90.00
_cell.angle_beta   90.00
_cell.angle_gamma   90.00
#
_symmetry.space_group_name_H-M   'P 1'
#
loop_
_entity.id
_entity.type
_entity.pdbx_description
1 polymer ?
#
loop_
_entity_poly.entity_id
_entity_poly.type
_entity_poly.pdbx_seq_one_letter_code
_entity_poly.pdbx_strand_id
1 'polypeptide(L)'
;MDMVDNQLAFIVTQYDVFSNTTVGEVDDLRNSLGNPIQSDLRAIVTPAIDKVTSLESSTATYRDNLQIYENSQLDQLDSDLATLKVDFDADFPNDGACGSSAACMSLRSSIPALNSGVGTTTDLTAALAATNTWLGSHGVYVASYNSLFDDPLEQIMNSAFTNNGIAASVRDTLNSAKSTVEDQTNSNVFTEIRTSIVNAQTSSETFLNDLQYYDYIRWAVGIALSVFLLFICLCFFVGILLGFFCGNKEELPTKRRSASNVGGILLMSGVGLIFMFSWLLMILVTLTFLVGAPVERYLCQGLTEPYDGLRLVDDFATLNLGSGINSTLNGLIVSCENNSAAIDAIGLGSSFDLAAVRADVDQSFQDINYDVNVNLATVFKLNNQQLRDAVDALGMNSILTVLSGVTVEATPQNYASVITSMNTAITQLSGTAQTSMMAHRDELSRLAGTHDHVAWNSALQYCKTNGPLIEANRTTAVATCQTADDQIVSQLDPIVNTHVQALNTTVTGHVNTYLDWLVLEGENNLGNCRLIYEMFTALVTVSCSYIINFWNAFWFSLGWALFFVIPCAILAMKLAKFYRRMDETDHVEPPAHLMMPIGMNGNGNFDGIPMDEKPLKIPRAKTNKVTPEP
;
A
#
# COMPACT_ATOMS: atom_id res chain seq x y z
N MET A 1 7.93 -14.66 19.40
CA MET A 1 7.29 -15.97 19.16
C MET A 1 6.00 -15.83 18.36
N ASP A 2 5.17 -14.82 18.65
CA ASP A 2 3.94 -14.52 17.87
C ASP A 2 4.19 -13.72 16.58
N MET A 3 5.40 -13.15 16.41
CA MET A 3 5.72 -12.23 15.32
C MET A 3 5.50 -12.82 13.92
N VAL A 4 5.94 -14.07 13.68
CA VAL A 4 5.81 -14.73 12.38
C VAL A 4 4.34 -15.05 12.08
N ASP A 5 3.62 -15.66 13.02
CA ASP A 5 2.17 -15.91 12.89
C ASP A 5 1.38 -14.62 12.65
N ASN A 6 1.72 -13.53 13.35
CA ASN A 6 1.07 -12.24 13.16
C ASN A 6 1.40 -11.62 11.78
N GLN A 7 2.61 -11.81 11.25
CA GLN A 7 2.98 -11.38 9.89
C GLN A 7 2.28 -12.22 8.81
N LEU A 8 2.21 -13.53 8.99
CA LEU A 8 1.51 -14.46 8.10
C LEU A 8 -0.01 -14.19 8.09
N ALA A 9 -0.62 -14.00 9.27
CA ALA A 9 -2.02 -13.60 9.39
C ALA A 9 -2.28 -12.20 8.83
N PHE A 10 -1.33 -11.27 8.94
CA PHE A 10 -1.40 -9.95 8.33
C PHE A 10 -1.41 -10.04 6.79
N ILE A 11 -0.59 -10.92 6.18
CA ILE A 11 -0.60 -11.16 4.73
C ILE A 11 -1.97 -11.64 4.23
N VAL A 12 -2.58 -12.63 4.91
CA VAL A 12 -3.93 -13.09 4.58
C VAL A 12 -4.97 -11.99 4.82
N THR A 13 -4.81 -11.18 5.86
CA THR A 13 -5.71 -10.03 6.11
C THR A 13 -5.60 -8.94 5.03
N GLN A 14 -4.40 -8.68 4.49
CA GLN A 14 -4.24 -7.76 3.36
C GLN A 14 -4.84 -8.32 2.08
N TYR A 15 -4.80 -9.65 1.88
CA TYR A 15 -5.53 -10.30 0.78
C TYR A 15 -7.03 -10.00 0.87
N ASP A 16 -7.62 -10.10 2.07
CA ASP A 16 -9.04 -9.80 2.27
C ASP A 16 -9.38 -8.33 1.98
N VAL A 17 -8.49 -7.38 2.29
CA VAL A 17 -8.69 -5.96 1.91
C VAL A 17 -8.70 -5.81 0.39
N PHE A 18 -7.69 -6.34 -0.30
CA PHE A 18 -7.57 -6.31 -1.77
C PHE A 18 -8.77 -7.00 -2.45
N SER A 19 -9.15 -8.19 -1.99
CA SER A 19 -10.26 -8.97 -2.53
C SER A 19 -11.59 -8.23 -2.37
N ASN A 20 -11.88 -7.68 -1.18
CA ASN A 20 -13.10 -6.91 -0.95
C ASN A 20 -13.14 -5.61 -1.79
N THR A 21 -12.01 -4.94 -2.03
CA THR A 21 -11.96 -3.79 -2.95
C THR A 21 -12.29 -4.20 -4.39
N THR A 22 -11.67 -5.28 -4.88
CA THR A 22 -11.89 -5.80 -6.23
C THR A 22 -13.33 -6.30 -6.43
N VAL A 23 -13.90 -6.99 -5.44
CA VAL A 23 -15.31 -7.39 -5.43
C VAL A 23 -16.24 -6.17 -5.40
N GLY A 24 -15.88 -5.11 -4.67
CA GLY A 24 -16.65 -3.86 -4.65
C GLY A 24 -16.77 -3.19 -6.02
N GLU A 25 -15.70 -3.13 -6.80
CA GLU A 25 -15.73 -2.60 -8.18
C GLU A 25 -16.54 -3.47 -9.14
N VAL A 26 -16.55 -4.80 -8.91
CA VAL A 26 -17.29 -5.81 -9.68
C VAL A 26 -18.77 -5.91 -9.26
N ASP A 27 -19.13 -5.48 -8.04
CA ASP A 27 -20.52 -5.35 -7.60
C ASP A 27 -21.13 -3.98 -7.98
N ASP A 28 -20.31 -2.92 -8.13
CA ASP A 28 -20.72 -1.59 -8.60
C ASP A 28 -20.56 -1.39 -10.12
N LEU A 29 -21.02 -2.39 -10.90
CA LEU A 29 -21.01 -2.36 -12.38
C LEU A 29 -21.73 -1.14 -12.97
N ARG A 30 -22.71 -0.57 -12.23
CA ARG A 30 -23.40 0.65 -12.65
C ARG A 30 -22.41 1.80 -12.80
N ASN A 31 -21.57 2.03 -11.79
CA ASN A 31 -20.62 3.14 -11.85
C ASN A 31 -19.40 2.80 -12.71
N SER A 32 -18.89 1.56 -12.63
CA SER A 32 -17.70 1.11 -13.37
C SER A 32 -17.91 0.96 -14.88
N LEU A 33 -19.11 0.60 -15.34
CA LEU A 33 -19.42 0.35 -16.77
C LEU A 33 -20.71 1.01 -17.25
N GLY A 34 -21.78 0.98 -16.44
CA GLY A 34 -23.07 1.53 -16.82
C GLY A 34 -22.97 3.01 -17.20
N ASN A 35 -22.42 3.84 -16.32
CA ASN A 35 -22.32 5.28 -16.55
C ASN A 35 -21.39 5.63 -17.75
N PRO A 36 -20.18 5.03 -17.92
CA PRO A 36 -19.37 5.22 -19.13
C PRO A 36 -20.09 4.84 -20.43
N ILE A 37 -20.70 3.65 -20.51
CA ILE A 37 -21.46 3.22 -21.71
C ILE A 37 -22.63 4.19 -21.97
N GLN A 38 -23.38 4.58 -20.92
CA GLN A 38 -24.48 5.53 -21.05
C GLN A 38 -24.00 6.90 -21.56
N SER A 39 -22.82 7.36 -21.15
CA SER A 39 -22.21 8.60 -21.62
C SER A 39 -21.88 8.56 -23.12
N ASP A 40 -21.22 7.50 -23.58
CA ASP A 40 -20.84 7.34 -24.99
C ASP A 40 -22.07 7.20 -25.90
N LEU A 41 -23.09 6.44 -25.47
CA LEU A 41 -24.34 6.30 -26.22
C LEU A 41 -25.16 7.60 -26.24
N ARG A 42 -25.15 8.39 -25.15
CA ARG A 42 -25.76 9.72 -25.15
C ARG A 42 -25.07 10.65 -26.15
N ALA A 43 -23.75 10.59 -26.28
CA ALA A 43 -23.01 11.41 -27.26
C ALA A 43 -23.41 11.12 -28.72
N ILE A 44 -23.78 9.88 -29.06
CA ILE A 44 -24.32 9.50 -30.38
C ILE A 44 -25.72 10.08 -30.61
N VAL A 45 -26.57 10.09 -29.58
CA VAL A 45 -28.00 10.41 -29.68
C VAL A 45 -28.32 11.90 -29.52
N THR A 46 -27.57 12.65 -28.70
CA THR A 46 -27.83 14.08 -28.45
C THR A 46 -27.98 14.91 -29.74
N PRO A 47 -27.13 14.77 -30.78
CA PRO A 47 -27.30 15.49 -32.04
C PRO A 47 -28.64 15.24 -32.73
N ALA A 48 -29.18 14.02 -32.62
CA ALA A 48 -30.48 13.66 -33.20
C ALA A 48 -31.64 14.31 -32.42
N ILE A 49 -31.58 14.27 -31.08
CA ILE A 49 -32.55 14.96 -30.22
C ILE A 49 -32.55 16.48 -30.51
N ASP A 50 -31.37 17.10 -30.56
CA ASP A 50 -31.23 18.55 -30.82
C ASP A 50 -31.87 18.97 -32.16
N LYS A 51 -31.74 18.14 -33.20
CA LYS A 51 -32.38 18.41 -34.50
C LYS A 51 -33.89 18.24 -34.46
N VAL A 52 -34.42 17.25 -33.74
CA VAL A 52 -35.86 17.07 -33.55
C VAL A 52 -36.47 18.23 -32.77
N THR A 53 -35.84 18.65 -31.66
CA THR A 53 -36.28 19.81 -30.86
C THR A 53 -36.16 21.13 -31.63
N SER A 54 -35.12 21.31 -32.45
CA SER A 54 -34.99 22.48 -33.32
C SER A 54 -36.08 22.53 -34.40
N LEU A 55 -36.45 21.38 -34.97
CA LEU A 55 -37.54 21.25 -35.94
C LEU A 55 -38.91 21.53 -35.29
N GLU A 56 -39.17 21.02 -34.09
CA GLU A 56 -40.36 21.33 -33.29
C GLU A 56 -40.48 22.84 -33.07
N SER A 57 -39.47 23.48 -32.48
CA SER A 57 -39.48 24.92 -32.20
C SER A 57 -39.76 25.77 -33.46
N SER A 58 -39.10 25.42 -34.57
CA SER A 58 -39.33 26.07 -35.87
C SER A 58 -40.77 25.87 -36.38
N THR A 59 -41.32 24.66 -36.20
CA THR A 59 -42.67 24.32 -36.65
C THR A 59 -43.75 24.95 -35.77
N ALA A 60 -43.49 25.13 -34.47
CA ALA A 60 -44.41 25.77 -33.55
C ALA A 60 -44.75 27.21 -34.00
N THR A 61 -43.72 28.02 -34.30
CA THR A 61 -43.87 29.38 -34.82
C THR A 61 -44.49 29.41 -36.22
N TYR A 62 -44.16 28.44 -37.07
CA TYR A 62 -44.77 28.31 -38.41
C TYR A 62 -46.28 28.05 -38.32
N ARG A 63 -46.68 27.15 -37.44
CA ARG A 63 -48.09 26.82 -37.15
C ARG A 63 -48.85 28.01 -36.56
N ASP A 64 -48.22 28.84 -35.71
CA ASP A 64 -48.84 30.09 -35.24
C ASP A 64 -49.13 31.06 -36.42
N ASN A 65 -48.19 31.18 -37.38
CA ASN A 65 -48.38 32.04 -38.55
C ASN A 65 -49.41 31.48 -39.55
N LEU A 66 -49.44 30.16 -39.76
CA LEU A 66 -50.54 29.51 -40.50
C LEU A 66 -51.90 29.81 -39.84
N GLN A 67 -51.97 29.79 -38.51
CA GLN A 67 -53.20 30.01 -37.77
C GLN A 67 -53.66 31.48 -37.83
N ILE A 68 -52.73 32.44 -37.86
CA ILE A 68 -53.06 33.85 -38.10
C ILE A 68 -53.72 34.02 -39.48
N TYR A 69 -53.15 33.42 -40.54
CA TYR A 69 -53.73 33.49 -41.88
C TYR A 69 -55.11 32.83 -41.95
N GLU A 70 -55.26 31.61 -41.43
CA GLU A 70 -56.54 30.88 -41.44
C GLU A 70 -57.64 31.63 -40.67
N ASN A 71 -57.31 32.19 -39.50
CA ASN A 71 -58.24 33.00 -38.70
C ASN A 71 -58.62 34.33 -39.39
N SER A 72 -57.97 34.71 -40.49
CA SER A 72 -58.25 35.97 -41.20
C SER A 72 -59.46 35.90 -42.12
N GLN A 73 -60.08 34.72 -42.30
CA GLN A 73 -61.38 34.54 -42.98
C GLN A 73 -61.53 35.31 -44.31
N LEU A 74 -60.47 35.32 -45.12
CA LEU A 74 -60.38 36.19 -46.30
C LEU A 74 -61.47 35.92 -47.34
N ASP A 75 -61.98 34.69 -47.43
CA ASP A 75 -63.15 34.33 -48.24
C ASP A 75 -64.42 35.07 -47.80
N GLN A 76 -64.63 35.21 -46.48
CA GLN A 76 -65.76 35.97 -45.94
C GLN A 76 -65.56 37.46 -46.20
N LEU A 77 -64.33 37.98 -46.06
CA LEU A 77 -64.02 39.37 -46.39
C LEU A 77 -64.27 39.69 -47.87
N ASP A 78 -63.84 38.86 -48.81
CA ASP A 78 -64.12 39.10 -50.24
C ASP A 78 -65.61 38.94 -50.58
N SER A 79 -66.33 38.04 -49.90
CA SER A 79 -67.80 37.94 -50.01
C SER A 79 -68.52 39.17 -49.47
N ASP A 80 -68.12 39.69 -48.32
CA ASP A 80 -68.68 40.89 -47.71
C ASP A 80 -68.36 42.13 -48.55
N LEU A 81 -67.13 42.26 -49.07
CA LEU A 81 -66.73 43.33 -49.98
C LEU A 81 -67.45 43.25 -51.33
N ALA A 82 -67.71 42.04 -51.86
CA ALA A 82 -68.51 41.86 -53.06
C ALA A 82 -69.97 42.32 -52.84
N THR A 83 -70.54 42.02 -51.68
CA THR A 83 -71.88 42.47 -51.28
C THR A 83 -71.92 44.01 -51.17
N LEU A 84 -70.96 44.61 -50.47
CA LEU A 84 -70.81 46.07 -50.34
C LEU A 84 -70.73 46.78 -51.69
N LYS A 85 -70.00 46.21 -52.67
CA LYS A 85 -69.93 46.77 -54.04
C LYS A 85 -71.30 46.77 -54.73
N VAL A 86 -72.02 45.64 -54.66
CA VAL A 86 -73.34 45.49 -55.29
C VAL A 86 -74.36 46.43 -54.67
N ASP A 87 -74.38 46.54 -53.34
CA ASP A 87 -75.31 47.43 -52.63
C ASP A 87 -74.97 48.91 -52.90
N PHE A 88 -73.68 49.26 -53.01
CA PHE A 88 -73.24 50.60 -53.40
C PHE A 88 -73.68 50.96 -54.84
N ASP A 89 -73.50 50.05 -55.82
CA ASP A 89 -73.95 50.29 -57.19
C ASP A 89 -75.48 50.36 -57.31
N ALA A 90 -76.22 49.64 -56.46
CA ALA A 90 -77.67 49.69 -56.39
C ALA A 90 -78.21 51.03 -55.83
N ASP A 91 -77.55 51.60 -54.82
CA ASP A 91 -77.89 52.91 -54.25
C ASP A 91 -77.47 54.09 -55.16
N PHE A 92 -76.42 53.93 -55.98
CA PHE A 92 -75.82 55.01 -56.78
C PHE A 92 -75.73 54.73 -58.32
N PRO A 93 -76.82 54.31 -59.00
CA PRO A 93 -76.71 53.64 -60.31
C PRO A 93 -76.26 54.51 -61.52
N ASN A 94 -76.56 55.81 -61.56
CA ASN A 94 -76.40 56.64 -62.78
C ASN A 94 -76.01 58.11 -62.52
N ASP A 95 -75.07 58.36 -61.62
CA ASP A 95 -74.55 59.70 -61.21
C ASP A 95 -75.59 60.70 -60.65
N GLY A 96 -76.89 60.53 -60.87
CA GLY A 96 -77.93 61.46 -60.42
C GLY A 96 -77.98 61.68 -58.90
N ALA A 97 -77.53 60.69 -58.12
CA ALA A 97 -77.35 60.81 -56.66
C ALA A 97 -75.99 61.41 -56.25
N CYS A 98 -74.98 61.36 -57.13
CA CYS A 98 -73.62 61.93 -56.91
C CYS A 98 -73.38 63.27 -57.62
N GLY A 99 -74.33 63.78 -58.42
CA GLY A 99 -74.07 64.72 -59.53
C GLY A 99 -73.49 66.10 -59.20
N SER A 100 -73.34 66.45 -57.92
CA SER A 100 -72.67 67.66 -57.43
C SER A 100 -71.43 67.39 -56.57
N SER A 101 -71.13 66.13 -56.22
CA SER A 101 -70.04 65.74 -55.32
C SER A 101 -68.89 65.07 -56.08
N ALA A 102 -67.78 65.80 -56.19
CA ALA A 102 -66.55 65.26 -56.77
C ALA A 102 -66.01 64.04 -56.00
N ALA A 103 -66.19 64.01 -54.68
CA ALA A 103 -65.81 62.87 -53.84
C ALA A 103 -66.69 61.64 -54.12
N CYS A 104 -68.01 61.82 -54.25
CA CYS A 104 -68.95 60.76 -54.63
C CYS A 104 -68.60 60.17 -56.01
N MET A 105 -68.32 61.03 -56.99
CA MET A 105 -67.87 60.58 -58.32
C MET A 105 -66.52 59.84 -58.29
N SER A 106 -65.55 60.25 -57.46
CA SER A 106 -64.27 59.52 -57.35
C SER A 106 -64.42 58.12 -56.75
N LEU A 107 -65.35 57.94 -55.79
CA LEU A 107 -65.60 56.63 -55.17
C LEU A 107 -66.03 55.57 -56.19
N ARG A 108 -66.68 55.96 -57.29
CA ARG A 108 -67.09 55.05 -58.38
C ARG A 108 -65.90 54.37 -59.07
N SER A 109 -64.68 54.92 -58.96
CA SER A 109 -63.44 54.28 -59.40
C SER A 109 -62.73 53.46 -58.32
N SER A 110 -62.98 53.75 -57.03
CA SER A 110 -62.32 53.11 -55.89
C SER A 110 -63.09 51.90 -55.35
N ILE A 111 -64.43 51.96 -55.30
CA ILE A 111 -65.29 50.87 -54.79
C ILE A 111 -65.07 49.55 -55.55
N PRO A 112 -65.05 49.50 -56.90
CA PRO A 112 -64.88 48.24 -57.62
C PRO A 112 -63.54 47.55 -57.32
N ALA A 113 -62.52 48.34 -56.97
CA ALA A 113 -61.17 47.86 -56.68
C ALA A 113 -60.99 47.31 -55.25
N LEU A 114 -61.93 47.53 -54.32
CA LEU A 114 -61.85 46.98 -52.96
C LEU A 114 -61.74 45.45 -52.99
N ASN A 115 -60.74 44.86 -52.34
CA ASN A 115 -60.58 43.42 -52.21
C ASN A 115 -59.82 43.09 -50.92
N SER A 116 -59.74 41.81 -50.56
CA SER A 116 -58.97 41.31 -49.42
C SER A 116 -57.46 41.55 -49.52
N GLY A 117 -56.94 41.91 -50.70
CA GLY A 117 -55.51 41.94 -51.04
C GLY A 117 -54.93 40.59 -51.50
N VAL A 118 -55.74 39.53 -51.52
CA VAL A 118 -55.38 38.19 -51.99
C VAL A 118 -56.10 37.87 -53.30
N GLY A 119 -55.37 37.42 -54.32
CA GLY A 119 -55.97 37.05 -55.62
C GLY A 119 -56.64 35.67 -55.62
N THR A 120 -56.20 34.79 -54.73
CA THR A 120 -56.75 33.43 -54.52
C THR A 120 -56.59 33.02 -53.05
N THR A 121 -57.71 32.97 -52.33
CA THR A 121 -57.81 32.38 -50.99
C THR A 121 -57.52 30.87 -51.04
N THR A 122 -57.20 30.28 -49.90
CA THR A 122 -56.81 28.86 -49.82
C THR A 122 -57.00 28.32 -48.41
N ASP A 123 -57.62 27.16 -48.29
CA ASP A 123 -57.82 26.38 -47.06
C ASP A 123 -56.48 25.84 -46.53
N LEU A 124 -56.07 26.26 -45.33
CA LEU A 124 -54.89 25.76 -44.63
C LEU A 124 -55.22 24.83 -43.45
N THR A 125 -56.47 24.40 -43.28
CA THR A 125 -56.87 23.48 -42.19
C THR A 125 -56.06 22.19 -42.19
N ALA A 126 -55.76 21.63 -43.36
CA ALA A 126 -54.92 20.45 -43.51
C ALA A 126 -53.46 20.71 -43.09
N ALA A 127 -52.91 21.90 -43.38
CA ALA A 127 -51.55 22.29 -42.97
C ALA A 127 -51.48 22.52 -41.45
N LEU A 128 -52.52 23.09 -40.87
CA LEU A 128 -52.67 23.24 -39.42
C LEU A 128 -52.82 21.88 -38.72
N ALA A 129 -53.60 20.95 -39.28
CA ALA A 129 -53.72 19.60 -38.74
C ALA A 129 -52.36 18.87 -38.75
N ALA A 130 -51.64 18.87 -39.87
CA ALA A 130 -50.33 18.24 -40.02
C ALA A 130 -49.30 18.80 -39.00
N THR A 131 -49.21 20.13 -38.90
CA THR A 131 -48.27 20.77 -37.97
C THR A 131 -48.64 20.55 -36.50
N ASN A 132 -49.93 20.57 -36.13
CA ASN A 132 -50.37 20.22 -34.78
C ASN A 132 -50.10 18.74 -34.43
N THR A 133 -50.25 17.82 -35.38
CA THR A 133 -49.94 16.39 -35.17
C THR A 133 -48.45 16.16 -34.88
N TRP A 134 -47.55 16.86 -35.57
CA TRP A 134 -46.12 16.86 -35.26
C TRP A 134 -45.82 17.42 -33.87
N LEU A 135 -46.37 18.58 -33.53
CA LEU A 135 -46.21 19.22 -32.22
C LEU A 135 -46.86 18.43 -31.08
N GLY A 136 -47.76 17.49 -31.37
CA GLY A 136 -48.29 16.53 -30.40
C GLY A 136 -47.46 15.24 -30.25
N SER A 137 -46.55 14.94 -31.20
CA SER A 137 -45.81 13.66 -31.25
C SER A 137 -44.31 13.78 -30.97
N HIS A 138 -43.69 14.95 -31.19
CA HIS A 138 -42.25 15.17 -30.97
C HIS A 138 -41.75 14.69 -29.58
N GLY A 139 -42.52 14.97 -28.51
CA GLY A 139 -42.18 14.60 -27.14
C GLY A 139 -42.14 13.10 -26.90
N VAL A 140 -42.91 12.31 -27.66
CA VAL A 140 -42.86 10.84 -27.60
C VAL A 140 -41.52 10.34 -28.15
N TYR A 141 -41.00 10.92 -29.23
CA TYR A 141 -39.69 10.53 -29.78
C TYR A 141 -38.54 10.90 -28.84
N VAL A 142 -38.53 12.12 -28.30
CA VAL A 142 -37.52 12.54 -27.32
C VAL A 142 -37.58 11.67 -26.06
N ALA A 143 -38.78 11.28 -25.61
CA ALA A 143 -38.93 10.31 -24.53
C ALA A 143 -38.40 8.92 -24.90
N SER A 144 -38.71 8.40 -26.10
CA SER A 144 -38.23 7.10 -26.59
C SER A 144 -36.70 7.03 -26.66
N TYR A 145 -36.03 8.09 -27.13
CA TYR A 145 -34.57 8.16 -27.10
C TYR A 145 -34.03 8.22 -25.66
N ASN A 146 -34.67 8.95 -24.76
CA ASN A 146 -34.21 9.04 -23.37
C ASN A 146 -34.41 7.72 -22.59
N SER A 147 -35.51 6.99 -22.81
CA SER A 147 -35.77 5.71 -22.13
C SER A 147 -34.77 4.61 -22.50
N LEU A 148 -34.05 4.74 -23.62
CA LEU A 148 -32.97 3.81 -24.00
C LEU A 148 -31.76 3.85 -23.07
N PHE A 149 -31.66 4.90 -22.23
CA PHE A 149 -30.57 5.05 -21.28
C PHE A 149 -30.90 4.51 -19.90
N ASP A 150 -32.18 4.22 -19.62
CA ASP A 150 -32.64 3.76 -18.30
C ASP A 150 -32.91 2.23 -18.31
N ASP A 151 -33.82 1.72 -19.15
CA ASP A 151 -34.20 0.29 -19.16
C ASP A 151 -33.16 -0.64 -19.85
N PRO A 152 -32.58 -0.30 -21.02
CA PRO A 152 -31.61 -1.18 -21.68
C PRO A 152 -30.28 -1.29 -20.96
N LEU A 153 -29.84 -0.25 -20.24
CA LEU A 153 -28.55 -0.27 -19.53
C LEU A 153 -28.53 -1.38 -18.48
N GLU A 154 -29.65 -1.59 -17.78
CA GLU A 154 -29.83 -2.71 -16.85
C GLU A 154 -29.82 -4.06 -17.57
N GLN A 155 -30.31 -4.14 -18.81
CA GLN A 155 -30.18 -5.34 -19.65
C GLN A 155 -28.74 -5.56 -20.14
N ILE A 156 -27.98 -4.50 -20.47
CA ILE A 156 -26.53 -4.62 -20.76
C ILE A 156 -25.82 -5.17 -19.52
N MET A 157 -26.02 -4.58 -18.35
CA MET A 157 -25.37 -5.05 -17.11
C MET A 157 -25.73 -6.51 -16.80
N ASN A 158 -27.01 -6.88 -16.88
CA ASN A 158 -27.46 -8.25 -16.63
C ASN A 158 -26.96 -9.26 -17.69
N SER A 159 -26.89 -8.88 -18.97
CA SER A 159 -26.44 -9.79 -20.03
C SER A 159 -24.91 -9.90 -20.11
N ALA A 160 -24.20 -8.78 -20.05
CA ALA A 160 -22.75 -8.73 -20.11
C ALA A 160 -22.10 -9.37 -18.87
N PHE A 161 -22.63 -9.14 -17.66
CA PHE A 161 -21.97 -9.56 -16.41
C PHE A 161 -22.65 -10.73 -15.71
N THR A 162 -23.96 -10.67 -15.50
CA THR A 162 -24.69 -11.72 -14.76
C THR A 162 -24.83 -12.99 -15.58
N ASN A 163 -25.22 -12.89 -16.86
CA ASN A 163 -25.46 -14.05 -17.72
C ASN A 163 -24.17 -14.69 -18.29
N ASN A 164 -23.12 -13.90 -18.55
CA ASN A 164 -21.80 -14.44 -18.90
C ASN A 164 -20.98 -14.88 -17.67
N GLY A 165 -21.51 -14.69 -16.45
CA GLY A 165 -20.87 -15.13 -15.21
C GLY A 165 -19.59 -14.38 -14.85
N ILE A 166 -19.35 -13.17 -15.38
CA ILE A 166 -18.14 -12.36 -15.13
C ILE A 166 -17.93 -12.16 -13.62
N ALA A 167 -18.95 -11.63 -12.93
CA ALA A 167 -18.87 -11.36 -11.49
C ALA A 167 -18.77 -12.63 -10.63
N ALA A 168 -19.17 -13.79 -11.16
CA ALA A 168 -18.95 -15.09 -10.50
C ALA A 168 -17.50 -15.55 -10.74
N SER A 169 -17.03 -15.51 -11.98
CA SER A 169 -15.67 -15.87 -12.39
C SER A 169 -14.60 -15.05 -11.65
N VAL A 170 -14.70 -13.72 -11.58
CA VAL A 170 -13.75 -12.91 -10.79
C VAL A 170 -13.76 -13.33 -9.31
N ARG A 171 -14.95 -13.58 -8.74
CA ARG A 171 -15.11 -13.96 -7.33
C ARG A 171 -14.58 -15.38 -7.05
N ASP A 172 -14.78 -16.32 -7.97
CA ASP A 172 -14.26 -17.69 -7.88
C ASP A 172 -12.73 -17.70 -8.04
N THR A 173 -12.17 -16.89 -8.94
CA THR A 173 -10.71 -16.71 -9.08
C THR A 173 -10.11 -16.06 -7.84
N LEU A 174 -10.73 -15.01 -7.29
CA LEU A 174 -10.31 -14.40 -6.02
C LEU A 174 -10.39 -15.38 -4.84
N ASN A 175 -11.37 -16.27 -4.80
CA ASN A 175 -11.46 -17.32 -3.77
C ASN A 175 -10.37 -18.39 -3.96
N SER A 176 -10.08 -18.77 -5.21
CA SER A 176 -9.05 -19.75 -5.55
C SER A 176 -7.65 -19.23 -5.20
N ALA A 177 -7.35 -18.00 -5.60
CA ALA A 177 -6.10 -17.31 -5.26
C ALA A 177 -5.96 -17.08 -3.74
N LYS A 178 -7.07 -16.86 -3.00
CA LYS A 178 -7.03 -16.86 -1.54
C LYS A 178 -6.58 -18.20 -0.98
N SER A 179 -7.13 -19.31 -1.49
CA SER A 179 -6.71 -20.67 -1.09
C SER A 179 -5.22 -20.89 -1.35
N THR A 180 -4.71 -20.52 -2.54
CA THR A 180 -3.29 -20.64 -2.87
C THR A 180 -2.40 -19.86 -1.89
N VAL A 181 -2.79 -18.64 -1.50
CA VAL A 181 -2.07 -17.84 -0.49
C VAL A 181 -2.17 -18.47 0.90
N GLU A 182 -3.35 -18.92 1.32
CA GLU A 182 -3.57 -19.56 2.63
C GLU A 182 -2.81 -20.89 2.76
N ASP A 183 -2.82 -21.75 1.75
CA ASP A 183 -2.12 -23.05 1.76
C ASP A 183 -0.60 -22.89 1.87
N GLN A 184 -0.03 -21.89 1.21
CA GLN A 184 1.40 -21.57 1.29
C GLN A 184 1.78 -20.94 2.64
N THR A 185 0.93 -20.05 3.14
CA THR A 185 1.07 -19.39 4.46
C THR A 185 1.00 -20.42 5.60
N ASN A 186 0.15 -21.44 5.47
CA ASN A 186 -0.01 -22.53 6.43
C ASN A 186 0.97 -23.70 6.21
N SER A 187 1.95 -23.57 5.31
CA SER A 187 2.90 -24.64 5.03
C SER A 187 3.72 -25.06 6.25
N ASN A 188 4.05 -26.35 6.34
CA ASN A 188 4.79 -26.94 7.46
C ASN A 188 6.15 -26.25 7.72
N VAL A 189 6.71 -25.59 6.71
CA VAL A 189 7.99 -24.86 6.74
C VAL A 189 8.03 -23.85 7.91
N PHE A 190 7.03 -22.99 8.05
CA PHE A 190 7.00 -22.01 9.15
C PHE A 190 6.84 -22.67 10.53
N THR A 191 6.14 -23.81 10.59
CA THR A 191 6.02 -24.62 11.82
C THR A 191 7.34 -25.28 12.21
N GLU A 192 8.14 -25.74 11.24
CA GLU A 192 9.47 -26.31 11.47
C GLU A 192 10.47 -25.24 11.91
N ILE A 193 10.50 -24.06 11.28
CA ILE A 193 11.33 -22.91 11.71
C ILE A 193 10.97 -22.52 13.15
N ARG A 194 9.68 -22.35 13.45
CA ARG A 194 9.18 -22.06 14.81
C ARG A 194 9.71 -23.08 15.81
N THR A 195 9.58 -24.37 15.48
CA THR A 195 10.01 -25.47 16.36
C THR A 195 11.52 -25.40 16.61
N SER A 196 12.33 -25.15 15.58
CA SER A 196 13.78 -24.99 15.68
C SER A 196 14.19 -23.77 16.52
N ILE A 197 13.52 -22.62 16.37
CA ILE A 197 13.77 -21.42 17.19
C ILE A 197 13.41 -21.66 18.66
N VAL A 198 12.26 -22.29 18.94
CA VAL A 198 11.85 -22.64 20.31
C VAL A 198 12.85 -23.62 20.94
N ASN A 199 13.26 -24.66 20.22
CA ASN A 199 14.26 -25.60 20.70
C ASN A 199 15.61 -24.92 20.98
N ALA A 200 16.04 -23.98 20.13
CA ALA A 200 17.25 -23.20 20.36
C ALA A 200 17.14 -22.28 21.59
N GLN A 201 16.00 -21.61 21.77
CA GLN A 201 15.75 -20.78 22.95
C GLN A 201 15.73 -21.62 24.24
N THR A 202 14.99 -22.73 24.28
CA THR A 202 14.97 -23.64 25.44
C THR A 202 16.35 -24.24 25.73
N SER A 203 17.15 -24.54 24.71
CA SER A 203 18.54 -24.98 24.88
C SER A 203 19.43 -23.88 25.48
N SER A 204 19.26 -22.63 25.04
CA SER A 204 19.95 -21.46 25.59
C SER A 204 19.57 -21.21 27.06
N GLU A 205 18.27 -21.26 27.39
CA GLU A 205 17.79 -21.13 28.77
C GLU A 205 18.32 -22.25 29.68
N THR A 206 18.38 -23.48 29.18
CA THR A 206 18.96 -24.63 29.91
C THR A 206 20.45 -24.42 30.18
N PHE A 207 21.21 -24.01 29.16
CA PHE A 207 22.64 -23.69 29.30
C PHE A 207 22.89 -22.55 30.31
N LEU A 208 22.10 -21.48 30.27
CA LEU A 208 22.19 -20.38 31.24
C LEU A 208 21.87 -20.81 32.67
N ASN A 209 20.95 -21.76 32.86
CA ASN A 209 20.64 -22.32 34.18
C ASN A 209 21.78 -23.22 34.71
N ASP A 210 22.34 -24.10 33.88
CA ASP A 210 23.49 -24.95 34.24
C ASP A 210 24.73 -24.11 34.62
N LEU A 211 24.92 -22.96 33.96
CA LEU A 211 25.99 -22.03 34.29
C LEU A 211 25.89 -21.47 35.71
N GLN A 212 24.71 -21.33 36.31
CA GLN A 212 24.58 -20.85 37.69
C GLN A 212 25.20 -21.84 38.70
N TYR A 213 25.00 -23.14 38.47
CA TYR A 213 25.59 -24.18 39.32
C TYR A 213 27.09 -24.30 39.11
N TYR A 214 27.55 -24.26 37.85
CA TYR A 214 28.97 -24.21 37.53
C TYR A 214 29.66 -22.99 38.17
N ASP A 215 29.02 -21.82 38.15
CA ASP A 215 29.57 -20.59 38.71
C ASP A 215 29.79 -20.68 40.23
N TYR A 216 28.85 -21.27 40.96
CA TYR A 216 29.00 -21.53 42.39
C TYR A 216 30.22 -22.39 42.71
N ILE A 217 30.43 -23.49 41.97
CA ILE A 217 31.61 -24.36 42.13
C ILE A 217 32.89 -23.60 41.79
N ARG A 218 32.90 -22.91 40.64
CA ARG A 218 34.02 -22.11 40.13
C ARG A 218 34.51 -21.10 41.16
N TRP A 219 33.59 -20.33 41.75
CA TRP A 219 33.87 -19.33 42.77
C TRP A 219 34.40 -19.96 44.06
N ALA A 220 33.76 -21.03 44.55
CA ALA A 220 34.18 -21.72 45.76
C ALA A 220 35.61 -22.31 45.65
N VAL A 221 35.94 -22.97 44.53
CA VAL A 221 37.28 -23.54 44.28
C VAL A 221 38.32 -22.42 44.15
N GLY A 222 37.99 -21.34 43.42
CA GLY A 222 38.86 -20.18 43.27
C GLY A 222 39.23 -19.53 44.62
N ILE A 223 38.25 -19.34 45.50
CA ILE A 223 38.48 -18.82 46.86
C ILE A 223 39.30 -19.79 47.70
N ALA A 224 38.98 -21.09 47.71
CA ALA A 224 39.71 -22.07 48.51
C ALA A 224 41.20 -22.10 48.18
N LEU A 225 41.55 -22.09 46.88
CA LEU A 225 42.94 -22.05 46.41
C LEU A 225 43.62 -20.71 46.72
N SER A 226 42.90 -19.60 46.57
CA SER A 226 43.41 -18.26 46.91
C SER A 226 43.74 -18.12 48.40
N VAL A 227 42.85 -18.60 49.28
CA VAL A 227 43.06 -18.62 50.73
C VAL A 227 44.23 -19.53 51.12
N PHE A 228 44.36 -20.70 50.47
CA PHE A 228 45.49 -21.61 50.71
C PHE A 228 46.84 -20.96 50.38
N LEU A 229 46.96 -20.28 49.23
CA LEU A 229 48.18 -19.56 48.85
C LEU A 229 48.45 -18.35 49.74
N LEU A 230 47.41 -17.60 50.08
CA LEU A 230 47.53 -16.46 51.01
C LEU A 230 48.01 -16.94 52.40
N PHE A 231 47.56 -18.11 52.87
CA PHE A 231 48.07 -18.71 54.10
C PHE A 231 49.56 -19.04 54.03
N ILE A 232 50.05 -19.64 52.93
CA ILE A 232 51.50 -19.87 52.71
C ILE A 232 52.28 -18.54 52.72
N CYS A 233 51.77 -17.53 52.01
CA CYS A 233 52.37 -16.20 51.99
C CYS A 233 52.40 -15.54 53.38
N LEU A 234 51.35 -15.71 54.20
CA LEU A 234 51.33 -15.25 55.59
C LEU A 234 52.35 -16.01 56.47
N CYS A 235 52.50 -17.33 56.31
CA CYS A 235 53.54 -18.09 57.00
C CYS A 235 54.95 -17.56 56.67
N PHE A 236 55.21 -17.20 55.40
CA PHE A 236 56.46 -16.57 55.00
C PHE A 236 56.61 -15.16 55.56
N PHE A 237 55.59 -14.31 55.44
CA PHE A 237 55.64 -12.92 55.91
C PHE A 237 55.82 -12.83 57.43
N VAL A 238 54.96 -13.48 58.21
CA VAL A 238 55.05 -13.53 59.68
C VAL A 238 56.33 -14.25 60.13
N GLY A 239 56.74 -15.30 59.41
CA GLY A 239 58.00 -16.00 59.65
C GLY A 239 59.23 -15.11 59.49
N ILE A 240 59.25 -14.26 58.47
CA ILE A 240 60.30 -13.24 58.26
C ILE A 240 60.24 -12.17 59.37
N LEU A 241 59.06 -11.62 59.68
CA LEU A 241 58.92 -10.58 60.71
C LEU A 241 59.38 -11.06 62.09
N LEU A 242 58.89 -12.21 62.56
CA LEU A 242 59.28 -12.79 63.85
C LEU A 242 60.77 -13.19 63.86
N GLY A 243 61.26 -13.73 62.75
CA GLY A 243 62.68 -14.05 62.59
C GLY A 243 63.60 -12.82 62.67
N PHE A 244 63.22 -11.73 62.00
CA PHE A 244 63.98 -10.48 61.92
C PHE A 244 63.92 -9.66 63.21
N PHE A 245 62.72 -9.40 63.76
CA PHE A 245 62.54 -8.55 64.94
C PHE A 245 62.87 -9.25 66.27
N CYS A 246 62.80 -10.58 66.34
CA CYS A 246 63.12 -11.33 67.56
C CYS A 246 64.41 -12.17 67.46
N GLY A 247 65.09 -12.17 66.31
CA GLY A 247 66.38 -12.83 66.12
C GLY A 247 67.54 -11.94 66.54
N ASN A 248 68.53 -12.51 67.22
CA ASN A 248 69.78 -11.85 67.56
C ASN A 248 70.95 -12.64 66.94
N LYS A 249 71.87 -11.95 66.25
CA LYS A 249 73.00 -12.57 65.54
C LYS A 249 74.11 -13.05 66.47
N GLU A 250 74.17 -12.51 67.68
CA GLU A 250 75.22 -12.80 68.67
C GLU A 250 74.82 -13.94 69.64
N GLU A 251 73.57 -14.42 69.58
CA GLU A 251 73.10 -15.54 70.40
C GLU A 251 73.48 -16.90 69.77
N LEU A 252 74.11 -17.77 70.57
CA LEU A 252 74.39 -19.16 70.21
C LEU A 252 73.11 -19.88 69.70
N PRO A 253 73.19 -20.77 68.69
CA PRO A 253 72.02 -21.43 68.11
C PRO A 253 71.11 -22.16 69.10
N THR A 254 71.66 -22.63 70.22
CA THR A 254 70.92 -23.29 71.32
C THR A 254 70.15 -22.32 72.24
N LYS A 255 70.48 -21.03 72.24
CA LYS A 255 69.90 -20.03 73.16
C LYS A 255 68.92 -19.04 72.50
N ARG A 256 68.78 -19.06 71.17
CA ARG A 256 67.88 -18.17 70.38
C ARG A 256 66.47 -18.04 70.97
N ARG A 257 65.92 -16.83 70.97
CA ARG A 257 64.57 -16.52 71.52
C ARG A 257 63.44 -17.35 70.91
N SER A 258 62.42 -17.66 71.72
CA SER A 258 61.27 -18.49 71.33
C SER A 258 60.51 -17.94 70.11
N ALA A 259 60.27 -16.61 70.05
CA ALA A 259 59.58 -15.99 68.91
C ALA A 259 60.36 -16.11 67.59
N SER A 260 61.69 -16.01 67.60
CA SER A 260 62.52 -16.25 66.40
C SER A 260 62.44 -17.71 65.97
N ASN A 261 62.45 -18.66 66.92
CA ASN A 261 62.27 -20.07 66.63
C ASN A 261 60.90 -20.36 65.99
N VAL A 262 59.81 -19.76 66.49
CA VAL A 262 58.48 -19.82 65.87
C VAL A 262 58.50 -19.25 64.45
N GLY A 263 59.18 -18.12 64.21
CA GLY A 263 59.35 -17.58 62.86
C GLY A 263 60.07 -18.55 61.91
N GLY A 264 61.13 -19.20 62.39
CA GLY A 264 61.85 -20.24 61.65
C GLY A 264 61.03 -21.53 61.41
N ILE A 265 60.12 -21.89 62.32
CA ILE A 265 59.17 -22.98 62.13
C ILE A 265 58.13 -22.61 61.07
N LEU A 266 57.52 -21.42 61.15
CA LEU A 266 56.52 -20.94 60.17
C LEU A 266 57.09 -20.89 58.75
N LEU A 267 58.34 -20.47 58.57
CA LEU A 267 59.03 -20.52 57.28
C LEU A 267 59.15 -21.96 56.75
N MET A 268 59.56 -22.91 57.59
CA MET A 268 59.67 -24.32 57.18
C MET A 268 58.31 -24.97 56.94
N SER A 269 57.26 -24.59 57.68
CA SER A 269 55.88 -25.03 57.45
C SER A 269 55.37 -24.55 56.09
N GLY A 270 55.58 -23.26 55.75
CA GLY A 270 55.22 -22.73 54.43
C GLY A 270 55.97 -23.42 53.28
N VAL A 271 57.27 -23.70 53.47
CA VAL A 271 58.09 -24.47 52.51
C VAL A 271 57.56 -25.89 52.34
N GLY A 272 57.24 -26.58 53.45
CA GLY A 272 56.70 -27.95 53.42
C GLY A 272 55.35 -28.02 52.69
N LEU A 273 54.46 -27.07 52.97
CA LEU A 273 53.16 -26.98 52.30
C LEU A 273 53.30 -26.72 50.80
N ILE A 274 54.09 -25.73 50.37
CA ILE A 274 54.27 -25.51 48.94
C ILE A 274 54.97 -26.71 48.26
N PHE A 275 55.96 -27.33 48.89
CA PHE A 275 56.62 -28.51 48.32
C PHE A 275 55.64 -29.69 48.13
N MET A 276 54.77 -29.93 49.11
CA MET A 276 53.77 -31.01 49.06
C MET A 276 52.71 -30.81 47.95
N PHE A 277 52.25 -29.58 47.74
CA PHE A 277 51.14 -29.28 46.83
C PHE A 277 51.55 -28.64 45.49
N SER A 278 52.81 -28.24 45.31
CA SER A 278 53.30 -27.55 44.11
C SER A 278 53.04 -28.35 42.82
N TRP A 279 53.26 -29.67 42.83
CA TRP A 279 53.03 -30.50 41.65
C TRP A 279 51.54 -30.54 41.24
N LEU A 280 50.61 -30.59 42.20
CA LEU A 280 49.17 -30.50 41.95
C LEU A 280 48.78 -29.14 41.38
N LEU A 281 49.29 -28.05 41.97
CA LEU A 281 49.01 -26.69 41.50
C LEU A 281 49.61 -26.44 40.11
N MET A 282 50.80 -26.98 39.81
CA MET A 282 51.41 -26.89 38.48
C MET A 282 50.63 -27.71 37.42
N ILE A 283 50.15 -28.91 37.76
CA ILE A 283 49.26 -29.68 36.87
C ILE A 283 47.98 -28.89 36.60
N LEU A 284 47.36 -28.31 37.64
CA LEU A 284 46.16 -27.51 37.52
C LEU A 284 46.38 -26.29 36.60
N VAL A 285 47.44 -25.51 36.81
CA VAL A 285 47.81 -24.38 35.92
C VAL A 285 48.03 -24.87 34.48
N THR A 286 48.72 -26.00 34.29
CA THR A 286 49.03 -26.51 32.96
C THR A 286 47.77 -26.96 32.21
N LEU A 287 46.88 -27.71 32.85
CA LEU A 287 45.61 -28.15 32.24
C LEU A 287 44.70 -26.96 31.92
N THR A 288 44.62 -25.98 32.82
CA THR A 288 43.77 -24.79 32.62
C THR A 288 44.33 -23.83 31.58
N PHE A 289 45.65 -23.73 31.44
CA PHE A 289 46.32 -23.05 30.32
C PHE A 289 46.04 -23.74 28.97
N LEU A 290 46.20 -25.07 28.91
CA LEU A 290 46.02 -25.87 27.68
C LEU A 290 44.58 -25.82 27.14
N VAL A 291 43.59 -25.53 27.97
CA VAL A 291 42.21 -25.30 27.53
C VAL A 291 41.96 -23.80 27.30
N GLY A 292 42.21 -22.94 28.28
CA GLY A 292 41.82 -21.53 28.24
C GLY A 292 42.50 -20.71 27.14
N ALA A 293 43.81 -20.88 26.95
CA ALA A 293 44.56 -20.05 26.00
C ALA A 293 44.29 -20.43 24.53
N PRO A 294 44.21 -21.71 24.13
CA PRO A 294 43.81 -22.08 22.77
C PRO A 294 42.35 -21.74 22.45
N VAL A 295 41.41 -21.96 23.39
CA VAL A 295 40.00 -21.64 23.15
C VAL A 295 39.80 -20.13 22.98
N GLU A 296 40.47 -19.30 23.78
CA GLU A 296 40.45 -17.85 23.60
C GLU A 296 40.97 -17.44 22.21
N ARG A 297 42.14 -17.97 21.82
CA ARG A 297 42.84 -17.54 20.62
C ARG A 297 42.22 -18.04 19.31
N TYR A 298 41.70 -19.27 19.28
CA TYR A 298 41.21 -19.90 18.05
C TYR A 298 39.69 -19.97 17.95
N LEU A 299 38.97 -20.07 19.07
CA LEU A 299 37.51 -20.08 19.07
C LEU A 299 36.98 -18.67 19.35
N CYS A 300 37.20 -18.11 20.54
CA CYS A 300 36.52 -16.87 20.95
C CYS A 300 36.83 -15.65 20.08
N GLN A 301 38.10 -15.45 19.71
CA GLN A 301 38.50 -14.40 18.77
C GLN A 301 38.01 -14.67 17.33
N GLY A 302 37.69 -15.93 16.99
CA GLY A 302 37.11 -16.31 15.71
C GLY A 302 35.57 -16.32 15.69
N LEU A 303 34.90 -16.42 16.83
CA LEU A 303 33.43 -16.27 16.97
C LEU A 303 33.00 -14.80 17.09
N THR A 304 33.98 -13.89 17.22
CA THR A 304 33.81 -12.44 17.11
C THR A 304 34.19 -12.01 15.69
N GLU A 305 33.73 -10.84 15.21
CA GLU A 305 34.00 -10.32 13.86
C GLU A 305 35.47 -10.55 13.42
N PRO A 306 35.74 -11.13 12.22
CA PRO A 306 34.83 -11.39 11.10
C PRO A 306 34.24 -12.82 11.06
N TYR A 307 34.04 -13.47 12.21
CA TYR A 307 33.42 -14.82 12.30
C TYR A 307 34.20 -15.98 11.65
N ASP A 308 35.48 -15.80 11.31
CA ASP A 308 36.34 -16.85 10.70
C ASP A 308 36.38 -18.17 11.51
N GLY A 309 36.14 -18.11 12.82
CA GLY A 309 36.05 -19.28 13.70
C GLY A 309 34.78 -20.11 13.51
N LEU A 310 33.70 -19.56 12.93
CA LEU A 310 32.52 -20.35 12.56
C LEU A 310 32.86 -21.41 11.52
N ARG A 311 33.83 -21.15 10.64
CA ARG A 311 34.24 -22.09 9.59
C ARG A 311 34.84 -23.39 10.16
N LEU A 312 35.48 -23.29 11.33
CA LEU A 312 35.96 -24.46 12.10
C LEU A 312 34.83 -25.20 12.81
N VAL A 313 33.70 -24.53 13.07
CA VAL A 313 32.49 -25.12 13.67
C VAL A 313 31.62 -25.77 12.59
N ASP A 314 31.46 -25.15 11.41
CA ASP A 314 30.76 -25.70 10.25
C ASP A 314 31.35 -27.09 9.85
N ASP A 315 32.67 -27.25 9.88
CA ASP A 315 33.37 -28.52 9.59
C ASP A 315 33.16 -29.61 10.68
N PHE A 316 32.88 -29.22 11.93
CA PHE A 316 32.75 -30.14 13.08
C PHE A 316 31.31 -30.42 13.51
N ALA A 317 30.41 -29.50 13.20
CA ALA A 317 29.01 -29.52 13.59
C ALA A 317 28.16 -29.07 12.39
N THR A 318 27.88 -30.02 11.48
CA THR A 318 26.80 -29.86 10.50
C THR A 318 25.49 -29.65 11.26
N LEU A 319 25.09 -28.40 11.43
CA LEU A 319 23.80 -28.02 12.02
C LEU A 319 22.70 -28.47 11.06
N ASN A 320 22.22 -29.69 11.29
CA ASN A 320 21.10 -30.30 10.60
C ASN A 320 19.81 -29.61 11.07
N LEU A 321 19.59 -28.39 10.60
CA LEU A 321 18.44 -27.54 10.96
C LEU A 321 17.10 -28.06 10.41
N GLY A 322 17.14 -29.08 9.55
CA GLY A 322 15.98 -29.71 8.92
C GLY A 322 16.29 -30.08 7.46
N SER A 323 15.46 -30.94 6.88
CA SER A 323 15.53 -31.27 5.45
C SER A 323 14.93 -30.13 4.62
N GLY A 324 15.77 -29.23 4.11
CA GLY A 324 15.35 -28.10 3.26
C GLY A 324 16.13 -26.79 3.46
N ILE A 325 17.04 -26.75 4.44
CA ILE A 325 17.82 -25.56 4.80
C ILE A 325 19.21 -25.66 4.17
N ASN A 326 19.57 -24.71 3.30
CA ASN A 326 20.79 -24.75 2.48
C ASN A 326 21.81 -23.64 2.82
N SER A 327 21.75 -23.14 4.06
CA SER A 327 22.66 -22.12 4.59
C SER A 327 23.72 -22.72 5.53
N THR A 328 24.99 -22.32 5.34
CA THR A 328 26.05 -22.53 6.36
C THR A 328 25.76 -21.69 7.60
N LEU A 329 26.27 -22.08 8.78
CA LEU A 329 26.05 -21.29 10.00
C LEU A 329 26.64 -19.88 9.84
N ASN A 330 27.82 -19.78 9.21
CA ASN A 330 28.43 -18.49 8.92
C ASN A 330 27.55 -17.60 8.03
N GLY A 331 26.97 -18.16 6.95
CA GLY A 331 26.05 -17.43 6.08
C GLY A 331 24.80 -16.96 6.82
N LEU A 332 24.19 -17.85 7.61
CA LEU A 332 22.99 -17.54 8.40
C LEU A 332 23.24 -16.39 9.39
N ILE A 333 24.34 -16.43 10.15
CA ILE A 333 24.65 -15.38 11.14
C ILE A 333 24.90 -14.02 10.46
N VAL A 334 25.60 -13.99 9.32
CA VAL A 334 25.85 -12.74 8.55
C VAL A 334 24.57 -12.16 7.94
N SER A 335 23.66 -12.99 7.41
CA SER A 335 22.36 -12.50 6.93
C SER A 335 21.48 -11.98 8.08
N CYS A 336 21.49 -12.63 9.24
CA CYS A 336 20.74 -12.18 10.40
C CYS A 336 21.35 -10.97 11.12
N GLU A 337 22.65 -10.74 11.01
CA GLU A 337 23.30 -9.48 11.42
C GLU A 337 22.69 -8.29 10.67
N ASN A 338 22.55 -8.44 9.34
CA ASN A 338 21.96 -7.44 8.45
C ASN A 338 20.43 -7.35 8.53
N ASN A 339 19.78 -8.13 9.42
CA ASN A 339 18.32 -8.20 9.54
C ASN A 339 17.61 -8.60 8.23
N SER A 340 18.20 -9.51 7.44
CA SER A 340 17.48 -10.13 6.31
C SER A 340 16.22 -10.88 6.78
N ALA A 341 15.26 -11.04 5.87
CA ALA A 341 14.11 -11.92 6.05
C ALA A 341 14.56 -13.37 6.32
N ALA A 342 13.77 -14.13 7.09
CA ALA A 342 14.13 -15.51 7.43
C ALA A 342 14.16 -16.42 6.19
N ILE A 343 13.32 -16.16 5.18
CA ILE A 343 13.27 -16.98 3.95
C ILE A 343 14.59 -16.93 3.21
N ASP A 344 15.16 -15.73 3.03
CA ASP A 344 16.47 -15.51 2.40
C ASP A 344 17.62 -16.05 3.27
N ALA A 345 17.69 -15.65 4.54
CA ALA A 345 18.78 -16.02 5.44
C ALA A 345 18.92 -17.55 5.67
N ILE A 346 17.80 -18.26 5.71
CA ILE A 346 17.74 -19.72 5.92
C ILE A 346 17.79 -20.49 4.58
N GLY A 347 17.65 -19.79 3.44
CA GLY A 347 17.69 -20.41 2.10
C GLY A 347 16.44 -21.23 1.76
N LEU A 348 15.27 -20.79 2.23
CA LEU A 348 13.98 -21.49 2.11
C LEU A 348 13.22 -21.21 0.81
N GLY A 349 13.80 -20.44 -0.13
CA GLY A 349 13.13 -20.05 -1.38
C GLY A 349 12.66 -21.23 -2.25
N SER A 350 13.22 -22.44 -2.08
CA SER A 350 12.72 -23.65 -2.75
C SER A 350 11.47 -24.28 -2.12
N SER A 351 11.12 -23.87 -0.89
CA SER A 351 10.02 -24.42 -0.09
C SER A 351 8.88 -23.42 0.13
N PHE A 352 9.14 -22.13 -0.14
CA PHE A 352 8.16 -21.05 -0.15
C PHE A 352 8.46 -20.13 -1.35
N ASP A 353 8.03 -20.57 -2.53
CA ASP A 353 8.30 -19.88 -3.80
C ASP A 353 7.17 -18.86 -4.09
N LEU A 354 7.38 -17.62 -3.63
CA LEU A 354 6.49 -16.49 -3.88
C LEU A 354 6.33 -16.18 -5.38
N ALA A 355 7.33 -16.50 -6.21
CA ALA A 355 7.23 -16.30 -7.66
C ALA A 355 6.35 -17.38 -8.31
N ALA A 356 6.35 -18.61 -7.79
CA ALA A 356 5.37 -19.64 -8.19
C ALA A 356 3.95 -19.27 -7.77
N VAL A 357 3.75 -18.72 -6.56
CA VAL A 357 2.43 -18.17 -6.13
C VAL A 357 1.98 -17.04 -7.04
N ARG A 358 2.88 -16.10 -7.37
CA ARG A 358 2.60 -15.02 -8.33
C ARG A 358 2.21 -15.60 -9.69
N ALA A 359 2.91 -16.61 -10.20
CA ALA A 359 2.63 -17.21 -11.51
C ALA A 359 1.29 -17.97 -11.55
N ASP A 360 0.96 -18.73 -10.50
CA ASP A 360 -0.30 -19.49 -10.40
C ASP A 360 -1.53 -18.58 -10.31
N VAL A 361 -1.43 -17.51 -9.51
CA VAL A 361 -2.49 -16.49 -9.41
C VAL A 361 -2.58 -15.66 -10.70
N ASP A 362 -1.47 -15.17 -11.25
CA ASP A 362 -1.45 -14.38 -12.50
C ASP A 362 -2.02 -15.20 -13.68
N GLN A 363 -1.65 -16.47 -13.82
CA GLN A 363 -2.27 -17.38 -14.80
C GLN A 363 -3.78 -17.49 -14.62
N SER A 364 -4.24 -17.64 -13.37
CA SER A 364 -5.68 -17.73 -13.04
C SER A 364 -6.47 -16.45 -13.39
N PHE A 365 -5.81 -15.29 -13.49
CA PHE A 365 -6.39 -14.03 -13.97
C PHE A 365 -6.15 -13.75 -15.46
N GLN A 366 -5.14 -14.37 -16.10
CA GLN A 366 -4.94 -14.28 -17.56
C GLN A 366 -5.94 -15.12 -18.36
N ASP A 367 -6.40 -16.24 -17.80
CA ASP A 367 -7.48 -17.05 -18.40
C ASP A 367 -8.85 -16.33 -18.37
N ILE A 368 -8.94 -15.21 -17.64
CA ILE A 368 -10.07 -14.30 -17.63
C ILE A 368 -9.99 -13.35 -18.85
N ASN A 369 -10.34 -13.87 -20.02
CA ASN A 369 -10.57 -13.05 -21.22
C ASN A 369 -12.04 -13.08 -21.63
N TYR A 370 -12.79 -12.06 -21.21
CA TYR A 370 -14.22 -11.94 -21.51
C TYR A 370 -14.45 -11.42 -22.93
N ASP A 371 -14.67 -12.32 -23.88
CA ASP A 371 -15.20 -11.97 -25.21
C ASP A 371 -16.73 -11.82 -25.12
N VAL A 372 -17.18 -10.60 -24.81
CA VAL A 372 -18.56 -10.29 -24.41
C VAL A 372 -19.47 -10.16 -25.65
N ASN A 373 -19.80 -11.31 -26.23
CA ASN A 373 -20.74 -11.44 -27.35
C ASN A 373 -22.20 -11.26 -26.87
N VAL A 374 -22.57 -10.02 -26.57
CA VAL A 374 -23.95 -9.65 -26.24
C VAL A 374 -24.68 -9.31 -27.54
N ASN A 375 -25.82 -9.95 -27.80
CA ASN A 375 -26.64 -9.69 -28.98
C ASN A 375 -27.49 -8.40 -28.83
N LEU A 376 -26.82 -7.26 -28.60
CA LEU A 376 -27.43 -5.96 -28.31
C LEU A 376 -28.32 -5.45 -29.45
N ALA A 377 -28.07 -5.87 -30.69
CA ALA A 377 -28.88 -5.58 -31.87
C ALA A 377 -30.36 -6.05 -31.76
N THR A 378 -30.70 -6.87 -30.77
CA THR A 378 -32.09 -7.23 -30.44
C THR A 378 -32.71 -6.37 -29.34
N VAL A 379 -31.89 -5.80 -28.45
CA VAL A 379 -32.32 -4.95 -27.32
C VAL A 379 -32.47 -3.50 -27.77
N PHE A 380 -31.52 -2.98 -28.54
CA PHE A 380 -31.50 -1.61 -29.05
C PHE A 380 -32.07 -1.52 -30.47
N LYS A 381 -33.38 -1.76 -30.60
CA LYS A 381 -34.12 -1.42 -31.83
C LYS A 381 -34.86 -0.10 -31.68
N LEU A 382 -34.11 0.99 -31.88
CA LEU A 382 -34.70 2.27 -32.28
C LEU A 382 -35.41 2.10 -33.61
N ASN A 383 -36.72 1.91 -33.56
CA ASN A 383 -37.51 1.97 -34.77
C ASN A 383 -37.90 3.43 -35.06
N ASN A 384 -36.96 4.19 -35.62
CA ASN A 384 -37.23 5.52 -36.17
C ASN A 384 -38.31 5.53 -37.27
N GLN A 385 -38.94 4.39 -37.63
CA GLN A 385 -40.14 4.41 -38.45
C GLN A 385 -41.22 5.29 -37.83
N GLN A 386 -41.45 5.21 -36.52
CA GLN A 386 -42.46 6.08 -35.89
C GLN A 386 -42.11 7.56 -36.02
N LEU A 387 -40.82 7.93 -35.92
CA LEU A 387 -40.35 9.29 -36.14
C LEU A 387 -40.51 9.70 -37.61
N ARG A 388 -40.08 8.85 -38.56
CA ARG A 388 -40.26 9.08 -40.00
C ARG A 388 -41.73 9.25 -40.36
N ASP A 389 -42.62 8.42 -39.81
CA ASP A 389 -44.07 8.48 -40.06
C ASP A 389 -44.65 9.84 -39.61
N ALA A 390 -44.28 10.36 -38.43
CA ALA A 390 -44.73 11.69 -37.98
C ALA A 390 -44.04 12.85 -38.73
N VAL A 391 -42.77 12.69 -39.10
CA VAL A 391 -42.03 13.69 -39.87
C VAL A 391 -42.46 13.72 -41.35
N ASP A 392 -42.97 12.62 -41.90
CA ASP A 392 -43.62 12.59 -43.21
C ASP A 392 -45.07 13.08 -43.13
N ALA A 393 -45.76 12.84 -42.00
CA ALA A 393 -47.10 13.39 -41.73
C ALA A 393 -47.14 14.93 -41.65
N LEU A 394 -46.00 15.61 -41.43
CA LEU A 394 -45.88 17.06 -41.61
C LEU A 394 -46.25 17.52 -43.04
N GLY A 395 -46.02 16.68 -44.06
CA GLY A 395 -46.46 16.93 -45.42
C GLY A 395 -45.98 18.26 -46.02
N MET A 396 -44.81 18.78 -45.61
CA MET A 396 -44.36 20.13 -45.92
C MET A 396 -44.34 20.46 -47.43
N ASN A 397 -44.03 19.50 -48.30
CA ASN A 397 -44.10 19.69 -49.76
C ASN A 397 -45.52 20.01 -50.24
N SER A 398 -46.55 19.39 -49.64
CA SER A 398 -47.96 19.70 -49.89
C SER A 398 -48.31 21.11 -49.38
N ILE A 399 -47.89 21.45 -48.16
CA ILE A 399 -48.12 22.79 -47.57
C ILE A 399 -47.47 23.89 -48.43
N LEU A 400 -46.24 23.68 -48.89
CA LEU A 400 -45.53 24.60 -49.78
C LEU A 400 -46.22 24.76 -51.14
N THR A 401 -46.73 23.66 -51.72
CA THR A 401 -47.49 23.70 -52.98
C THR A 401 -48.75 24.56 -52.81
N VAL A 402 -49.51 24.32 -51.74
CA VAL A 402 -50.73 25.06 -51.37
C VAL A 402 -50.42 26.56 -51.18
N LEU A 403 -49.42 26.90 -50.37
CA LEU A 403 -49.00 28.30 -50.14
C LEU A 403 -48.45 29.00 -51.39
N SER A 404 -47.86 28.27 -52.33
CA SER A 404 -47.35 28.84 -53.59
C SER A 404 -48.48 29.31 -54.52
N GLY A 405 -49.68 28.74 -54.40
CA GLY A 405 -50.87 29.13 -55.15
C GLY A 405 -51.52 30.43 -54.66
N VAL A 406 -51.25 30.84 -53.41
CA VAL A 406 -51.78 32.11 -52.85
C VAL A 406 -51.06 33.28 -53.50
N THR A 407 -51.77 34.14 -54.21
CA THR A 407 -51.22 35.37 -54.80
C THR A 407 -51.59 36.59 -53.94
N VAL A 408 -50.63 37.48 -53.69
CA VAL A 408 -50.87 38.76 -52.99
C VAL A 408 -50.81 39.87 -54.02
N GLU A 409 -51.81 40.74 -54.05
CA GLU A 409 -51.84 41.83 -55.03
C GLU A 409 -50.80 42.92 -54.73
N ALA A 410 -50.24 43.51 -55.78
CA ALA A 410 -49.14 44.47 -55.67
C ALA A 410 -49.54 45.82 -55.03
N THR A 411 -50.84 46.11 -54.93
CA THR A 411 -51.38 47.33 -54.32
C THR A 411 -52.63 46.99 -53.51
N PRO A 412 -52.49 46.65 -52.22
CA PRO A 412 -53.61 46.58 -51.29
C PRO A 412 -54.43 47.87 -51.33
N GLN A 413 -55.74 47.76 -51.59
CA GLN A 413 -56.63 48.92 -51.48
C GLN A 413 -56.69 49.37 -50.02
N ASN A 414 -56.15 50.55 -49.74
CA ASN A 414 -56.17 51.09 -48.40
C ASN A 414 -57.60 51.52 -48.04
N TYR A 415 -58.31 50.67 -47.29
CA TYR A 415 -59.68 50.92 -46.82
C TYR A 415 -59.84 52.30 -46.17
N ALA A 416 -58.82 52.78 -45.42
CA ALA A 416 -58.86 54.10 -44.79
C ALA A 416 -58.89 55.25 -45.81
N SER A 417 -58.33 55.07 -47.01
CA SER A 417 -58.38 56.07 -48.08
C SER A 417 -59.78 56.15 -48.72
N VAL A 418 -60.44 55.00 -48.88
CA VAL A 418 -61.83 54.92 -49.38
C VAL A 418 -62.81 55.46 -48.34
N ILE A 419 -62.66 55.08 -47.06
CA ILE A 419 -63.44 55.64 -45.93
C ILE A 419 -63.27 57.16 -45.84
N THR A 420 -62.07 57.70 -46.06
CA THR A 420 -61.83 59.16 -46.08
C THR A 420 -62.57 59.85 -47.24
N SER A 421 -62.60 59.22 -48.41
CA SER A 421 -63.36 59.71 -49.58
C SER A 421 -64.88 59.64 -49.33
N MET A 422 -65.38 58.59 -48.67
CA MET A 422 -66.77 58.47 -48.23
C MET A 422 -67.14 59.56 -47.22
N ASN A 423 -66.33 59.79 -46.19
CA ASN A 423 -66.53 60.89 -45.23
C ASN A 423 -66.62 62.25 -45.93
N THR A 424 -65.81 62.48 -46.96
CA THR A 424 -65.85 63.69 -47.77
C THR A 424 -67.16 63.77 -48.58
N ALA A 425 -67.60 62.68 -49.22
CA ALA A 425 -68.87 62.62 -49.94
C ALA A 425 -70.09 62.85 -49.03
N ILE A 426 -70.10 62.30 -47.81
CA ILE A 426 -71.18 62.46 -46.82
C ILE A 426 -71.43 63.95 -46.49
N THR A 427 -70.40 64.80 -46.51
CA THR A 427 -70.58 66.26 -46.29
C THR A 427 -71.19 67.01 -47.48
N GLN A 428 -71.25 66.39 -48.66
CA GLN A 428 -71.69 67.00 -49.92
C GLN A 428 -73.03 66.43 -50.42
N LEU A 429 -73.48 65.31 -49.85
CA LEU A 429 -74.76 64.65 -50.13
C LEU A 429 -75.84 65.10 -49.14
N SER A 430 -77.12 64.90 -49.49
CA SER A 430 -78.25 65.16 -48.60
C SER A 430 -79.39 64.14 -48.80
N GLY A 431 -80.24 63.98 -47.79
CA GLY A 431 -81.37 63.04 -47.83
C GLY A 431 -80.93 61.58 -47.88
N THR A 432 -81.69 60.73 -48.59
CA THR A 432 -81.47 59.27 -48.64
C THR A 432 -80.05 58.91 -49.10
N ALA A 433 -79.50 59.61 -50.10
CA ALA A 433 -78.14 59.39 -50.59
C ALA A 433 -77.06 59.60 -49.50
N GLN A 434 -77.28 60.54 -48.59
CA GLN A 434 -76.37 60.80 -47.47
C GLN A 434 -76.42 59.66 -46.45
N THR A 435 -77.63 59.17 -46.13
CA THR A 435 -77.83 58.04 -45.21
C THR A 435 -77.26 56.74 -45.75
N SER A 436 -77.49 56.43 -47.04
CA SER A 436 -76.89 55.26 -47.70
C SER A 436 -75.37 55.34 -47.70
N MET A 437 -74.77 56.48 -48.05
CA MET A 437 -73.32 56.66 -47.99
C MET A 437 -72.75 56.50 -46.57
N MET A 438 -73.48 56.95 -45.54
CA MET A 438 -73.09 56.70 -44.14
C MET A 438 -73.07 55.20 -43.81
N ALA A 439 -74.10 54.45 -44.22
CA ALA A 439 -74.18 53.01 -44.01
C ALA A 439 -73.04 52.24 -44.70
N HIS A 440 -72.77 52.51 -45.99
CA HIS A 440 -71.64 51.92 -46.74
C HIS A 440 -70.29 52.22 -46.09
N ARG A 441 -70.13 53.44 -45.55
CA ARG A 441 -68.93 53.86 -44.82
C ARG A 441 -68.78 53.15 -43.47
N ASP A 442 -69.85 52.99 -42.72
CA ASP A 442 -69.82 52.28 -41.44
C ASP A 442 -69.55 50.79 -41.65
N GLU A 443 -70.13 50.18 -42.70
CA GLU A 443 -69.88 48.78 -43.06
C GLU A 443 -68.44 48.56 -43.55
N LEU A 444 -67.91 49.40 -44.44
CA LEU A 444 -66.49 49.32 -44.83
C LEU A 444 -65.56 49.52 -43.62
N SER A 445 -65.94 50.39 -42.68
CA SER A 445 -65.18 50.59 -41.43
C SER A 445 -65.26 49.36 -40.50
N ARG A 446 -66.41 48.68 -40.44
CA ARG A 446 -66.57 47.39 -39.74
C ARG A 446 -65.69 46.31 -40.35
N LEU A 447 -65.74 46.14 -41.67
CA LEU A 447 -64.94 45.15 -42.40
C LEU A 447 -63.44 45.39 -42.22
N ALA A 448 -62.99 46.63 -42.38
CA ALA A 448 -61.59 47.03 -42.18
C ALA A 448 -61.12 46.90 -40.72
N GLY A 449 -62.01 47.07 -39.74
CA GLY A 449 -61.71 46.89 -38.32
C GLY A 449 -61.75 45.42 -37.86
N THR A 450 -62.40 44.54 -38.61
CA THR A 450 -62.52 43.10 -38.30
C THR A 450 -61.35 42.30 -38.88
N HIS A 451 -60.69 42.79 -39.93
CA HIS A 451 -59.65 42.06 -40.67
C HIS A 451 -58.33 42.82 -40.70
N ASP A 452 -57.34 42.37 -39.92
CA ASP A 452 -56.00 42.97 -39.90
C ASP A 452 -55.17 42.53 -41.12
N HIS A 453 -55.18 43.38 -42.15
CA HIS A 453 -54.42 43.16 -43.38
C HIS A 453 -52.89 43.12 -43.15
N VAL A 454 -52.38 43.78 -42.10
CA VAL A 454 -50.94 43.77 -41.82
C VAL A 454 -50.53 42.43 -41.20
N ALA A 455 -51.34 41.91 -40.26
CA ALA A 455 -51.08 40.65 -39.58
C ALA A 455 -51.08 39.46 -40.55
N TRP A 456 -52.14 39.27 -41.34
CA TRP A 456 -52.26 38.09 -42.21
C TRP A 456 -51.20 38.07 -43.32
N ASN A 457 -50.90 39.24 -43.91
CA ASN A 457 -49.90 39.33 -44.98
C ASN A 457 -48.50 39.08 -44.42
N SER A 458 -48.17 39.62 -43.24
CA SER A 458 -46.91 39.32 -42.56
C SER A 458 -46.76 37.83 -42.24
N ALA A 459 -47.84 37.20 -41.75
CA ALA A 459 -47.85 35.77 -41.45
C ALA A 459 -47.71 34.89 -42.71
N LEU A 460 -48.40 35.25 -43.80
CA LEU A 460 -48.26 34.56 -45.10
C LEU A 460 -46.84 34.67 -45.66
N GLN A 461 -46.22 35.85 -45.59
CA GLN A 461 -44.83 36.04 -46.03
C GLN A 461 -43.84 35.28 -45.14
N TYR A 462 -44.10 35.22 -43.82
CA TYR A 462 -43.32 34.37 -42.91
C TYR A 462 -43.42 32.91 -43.31
N CYS A 463 -44.62 32.37 -43.57
CA CYS A 463 -44.80 30.99 -44.00
C CYS A 463 -44.14 30.71 -45.36
N LYS A 464 -44.29 31.58 -46.35
CA LYS A 464 -43.62 31.43 -47.66
C LYS A 464 -42.10 31.44 -47.55
N THR A 465 -41.54 32.24 -46.66
CA THR A 465 -40.09 32.36 -46.47
C THR A 465 -39.50 31.20 -45.67
N ASN A 466 -40.18 30.77 -44.60
CA ASN A 466 -39.66 29.77 -43.66
C ASN A 466 -40.06 28.33 -43.99
N GLY A 467 -41.12 28.11 -44.78
CA GLY A 467 -41.53 26.76 -45.17
C GLY A 467 -40.42 25.93 -45.84
N PRO A 468 -39.63 26.47 -46.78
CA PRO A 468 -38.49 25.75 -47.35
C PRO A 468 -37.37 25.46 -46.34
N LEU A 469 -37.18 26.33 -45.34
CA LEU A 469 -36.22 26.12 -44.25
C LEU A 469 -36.69 24.99 -43.32
N ILE A 470 -38.00 24.88 -43.09
CA ILE A 470 -38.58 23.78 -42.32
C ILE A 470 -38.42 22.45 -43.05
N GLU A 471 -38.63 22.38 -44.38
CA GLU A 471 -38.35 21.15 -45.15
C GLU A 471 -36.86 20.75 -45.13
N ALA A 472 -35.95 21.74 -45.17
CA ALA A 472 -34.52 21.50 -45.02
C ALA A 472 -34.17 20.97 -43.61
N ASN A 473 -34.73 21.59 -42.55
CA ASN A 473 -34.58 21.13 -41.17
C ASN A 473 -35.19 19.74 -40.96
N ARG A 474 -36.34 19.47 -41.58
CA ARG A 474 -37.05 18.17 -41.59
C ARG A 474 -36.15 17.07 -42.14
N THR A 475 -35.62 17.27 -43.33
CA THR A 475 -34.71 16.35 -44.01
C THR A 475 -33.44 16.13 -43.19
N THR A 476 -32.89 17.20 -42.61
CA THR A 476 -31.70 17.14 -41.75
C THR A 476 -31.96 16.34 -40.47
N ALA A 477 -33.12 16.52 -39.82
CA ALA A 477 -33.49 15.78 -38.62
C ALA A 477 -33.60 14.27 -38.91
N VAL A 478 -34.34 13.87 -39.96
CA VAL A 478 -34.46 12.45 -40.36
C VAL A 478 -33.10 11.83 -40.64
N ALA A 479 -32.24 12.50 -41.41
CA ALA A 479 -30.90 12.00 -41.72
C ALA A 479 -29.99 11.89 -40.48
N THR A 480 -30.10 12.82 -39.53
CA THR A 480 -29.34 12.79 -38.27
C THR A 480 -29.81 11.64 -37.38
N CYS A 481 -31.12 11.41 -37.28
CA CYS A 481 -31.70 10.27 -36.55
C CYS A 481 -31.32 8.92 -37.18
N GLN A 482 -31.34 8.79 -38.51
CA GLN A 482 -30.84 7.60 -39.20
C GLN A 482 -29.35 7.36 -38.93
N THR A 483 -28.53 8.42 -38.94
CA THR A 483 -27.10 8.33 -38.62
C THR A 483 -26.90 7.85 -37.17
N ALA A 484 -27.70 8.33 -36.22
CA ALA A 484 -27.64 7.88 -34.83
C ALA A 484 -28.04 6.41 -34.67
N ASP A 485 -29.10 5.94 -35.36
CA ASP A 485 -29.47 4.51 -35.39
C ASP A 485 -28.32 3.64 -35.92
N ASP A 486 -27.77 4.01 -37.08
CA ASP A 486 -26.69 3.25 -37.73
C ASP A 486 -25.41 3.25 -36.87
N GLN A 487 -25.12 4.35 -36.17
CA GLN A 487 -24.02 4.44 -35.23
C GLN A 487 -24.25 3.60 -33.97
N ILE A 488 -25.46 3.56 -33.41
CA ILE A 488 -25.78 2.66 -32.30
C ILE A 488 -25.61 1.21 -32.76
N VAL A 489 -26.19 0.80 -33.89
CA VAL A 489 -26.11 -0.58 -34.38
C VAL A 489 -24.67 -1.01 -34.69
N SER A 490 -23.78 -0.10 -35.09
CA SER A 490 -22.39 -0.41 -35.46
C SER A 490 -21.35 -0.20 -34.36
N GLN A 491 -21.59 0.69 -33.38
CA GLN A 491 -20.60 1.03 -32.34
C GLN A 491 -20.93 0.46 -30.97
N LEU A 492 -22.16 -0.03 -30.73
CA LEU A 492 -22.57 -0.52 -29.42
C LEU A 492 -21.73 -1.71 -28.93
N ASP A 493 -21.49 -2.72 -29.76
CA ASP A 493 -20.63 -3.86 -29.38
C ASP A 493 -19.16 -3.42 -29.15
N PRO A 494 -18.51 -2.59 -30.03
CA PRO A 494 -17.21 -1.98 -29.73
C PRO A 494 -17.14 -1.16 -28.44
N ILE A 495 -18.16 -0.35 -28.13
CA ILE A 495 -18.21 0.47 -26.91
C ILE A 495 -18.30 -0.44 -25.68
N VAL A 496 -19.22 -1.40 -25.66
CA VAL A 496 -19.37 -2.36 -24.57
C VAL A 496 -18.06 -3.14 -24.36
N ASN A 497 -17.47 -3.69 -25.42
CA ASN A 497 -16.22 -4.45 -25.31
C ASN A 497 -15.03 -3.59 -24.84
N THR A 498 -14.98 -2.31 -25.23
CA THR A 498 -13.93 -1.38 -24.75
C THR A 498 -14.02 -1.17 -23.24
N HIS A 499 -15.21 -0.93 -22.71
CA HIS A 499 -15.41 -0.73 -21.27
C HIS A 499 -15.28 -2.04 -20.47
N VAL A 500 -15.65 -3.20 -21.04
CA VAL A 500 -15.39 -4.52 -20.44
C VAL A 500 -13.89 -4.79 -20.33
N GLN A 501 -13.12 -4.54 -21.39
CA GLN A 501 -11.67 -4.73 -21.39
C GLN A 501 -10.97 -3.73 -20.45
N ALA A 502 -11.51 -2.53 -20.30
CA ALA A 502 -11.05 -1.57 -19.29
C ALA A 502 -11.27 -2.10 -17.85
N LEU A 503 -12.45 -2.63 -17.52
CA LEU A 503 -12.69 -3.28 -16.22
C LEU A 503 -11.74 -4.46 -16.00
N ASN A 504 -11.55 -5.32 -17.00
CA ASN A 504 -10.65 -6.47 -16.89
C ASN A 504 -9.21 -6.01 -16.58
N THR A 505 -8.74 -4.96 -17.27
CA THR A 505 -7.43 -4.35 -17.01
C THR A 505 -7.31 -3.79 -15.59
N THR A 506 -8.36 -3.17 -15.06
CA THR A 506 -8.39 -2.67 -13.67
C THR A 506 -8.34 -3.81 -12.66
N VAL A 507 -9.16 -4.85 -12.82
CA VAL A 507 -9.17 -6.04 -11.94
C VAL A 507 -7.80 -6.72 -11.93
N THR A 508 -7.22 -7.01 -13.09
CA THR A 508 -5.87 -7.59 -13.21
C THR A 508 -4.78 -6.65 -12.69
N GLY A 509 -4.98 -5.33 -12.76
CA GLY A 509 -4.10 -4.32 -12.17
C GLY A 509 -4.07 -4.36 -10.64
N HIS A 510 -5.23 -4.51 -9.99
CA HIS A 510 -5.32 -4.68 -8.54
C HIS A 510 -4.66 -5.99 -8.09
N VAL A 511 -4.91 -7.09 -8.82
CA VAL A 511 -4.26 -8.40 -8.57
C VAL A 511 -2.75 -8.28 -8.62
N ASN A 512 -2.20 -7.72 -9.69
CA ASN A 512 -0.76 -7.54 -9.84
C ASN A 512 -0.18 -6.64 -8.74
N THR A 513 -0.90 -5.59 -8.34
CA THR A 513 -0.48 -4.70 -7.23
C THR A 513 -0.38 -5.47 -5.91
N TYR A 514 -1.35 -6.36 -5.60
CA TYR A 514 -1.29 -7.22 -4.43
C TYR A 514 -0.15 -8.25 -4.53
N LEU A 515 0.03 -8.90 -5.68
CA LEU A 515 1.07 -9.92 -5.87
C LEU A 515 2.48 -9.34 -5.80
N ASP A 516 2.72 -8.17 -6.39
CA ASP A 516 4.02 -7.49 -6.32
C ASP A 516 4.32 -7.01 -4.88
N TRP A 517 3.29 -6.59 -4.12
CA TRP A 517 3.42 -6.34 -2.68
C TRP A 517 3.72 -7.62 -1.89
N LEU A 518 3.04 -8.73 -2.18
CA LEU A 518 3.22 -10.02 -1.51
C LEU A 518 4.64 -10.55 -1.67
N VAL A 519 5.19 -10.48 -2.90
CA VAL A 519 6.60 -10.86 -3.17
C VAL A 519 7.54 -9.94 -2.39
N LEU A 520 7.35 -8.61 -2.47
CA LEU A 520 8.22 -7.65 -1.79
C LEU A 520 8.23 -7.81 -0.26
N GLU A 521 7.06 -7.95 0.35
CA GLU A 521 6.91 -8.14 1.81
C GLU A 521 7.47 -9.51 2.23
N GLY A 522 7.23 -10.54 1.44
CA GLY A 522 7.75 -11.90 1.64
C GLY A 522 9.27 -11.98 1.60
N GLU A 523 9.91 -11.34 0.61
CA GLU A 523 11.36 -11.35 0.44
C GLU A 523 12.10 -10.45 1.46
N ASN A 524 11.51 -9.33 1.90
CA ASN A 524 12.23 -8.30 2.65
C ASN A 524 11.85 -8.20 4.14
N ASN A 525 10.61 -8.55 4.52
CA ASN A 525 10.07 -8.27 5.86
C ASN A 525 9.61 -9.52 6.62
N LEU A 526 9.37 -10.64 5.93
CA LEU A 526 8.78 -11.84 6.53
C LEU A 526 9.80 -12.56 7.44
N GLY A 527 9.52 -12.51 8.75
CA GLY A 527 10.27 -13.25 9.75
C GLY A 527 11.71 -12.77 10.01
N ASN A 528 12.00 -11.47 9.83
CA ASN A 528 13.31 -10.84 10.08
C ASN A 528 14.15 -11.52 11.18
N CYS A 529 15.32 -12.07 10.79
CA CYS A 529 16.01 -13.05 11.64
C CYS A 529 17.00 -12.46 12.66
N ARG A 530 16.99 -11.14 12.89
CA ARG A 530 17.88 -10.43 13.83
C ARG A 530 17.92 -11.03 15.24
N LEU A 531 16.81 -11.59 15.72
CA LEU A 531 16.74 -12.28 17.02
C LEU A 531 17.73 -13.47 17.11
N ILE A 532 17.98 -14.18 16.00
CA ILE A 532 18.94 -15.30 15.94
C ILE A 532 20.37 -14.79 16.15
N TYR A 533 20.73 -13.66 15.51
CA TYR A 533 22.01 -13.00 15.71
C TYR A 533 22.21 -12.51 17.15
N GLU A 534 21.16 -11.95 17.77
CA GLU A 534 21.21 -11.48 19.17
C GLU A 534 21.34 -12.65 20.17
N MET A 535 20.67 -13.78 19.91
CA MET A 535 20.87 -15.01 20.69
C MET A 535 22.29 -15.58 20.52
N PHE A 536 22.82 -15.62 19.29
CA PHE A 536 24.17 -16.09 19.01
C PHE A 536 25.24 -15.22 19.70
N THR A 537 25.18 -13.90 19.51
CA THR A 537 26.14 -12.96 20.13
C THR A 537 26.07 -12.97 21.66
N ALA A 538 24.88 -13.16 22.25
CA ALA A 538 24.73 -13.37 23.69
C ALA A 538 25.43 -14.67 24.16
N LEU A 539 25.23 -15.80 23.46
CA LEU A 539 25.87 -17.08 23.79
C LEU A 539 27.39 -17.04 23.64
N VAL A 540 27.92 -16.39 22.59
CA VAL A 540 29.36 -16.15 22.42
C VAL A 540 29.89 -15.27 23.55
N THR A 541 29.21 -14.18 23.87
CA THR A 541 29.61 -13.26 24.94
C THR A 541 29.67 -13.96 26.29
N VAL A 542 28.66 -14.75 26.65
CA VAL A 542 28.65 -15.52 27.91
C VAL A 542 29.77 -16.55 27.89
N SER A 543 29.89 -17.37 26.84
CA SER A 543 30.88 -18.45 26.80
C SER A 543 32.31 -17.91 26.86
N CYS A 544 32.64 -16.92 26.04
CA CYS A 544 34.00 -16.39 25.94
C CYS A 544 34.33 -15.41 27.06
N SER A 545 33.50 -14.38 27.27
CA SER A 545 33.81 -13.31 28.22
C SER A 545 33.60 -13.71 29.68
N TYR A 546 32.71 -14.66 29.98
CA TYR A 546 32.49 -15.12 31.36
C TYR A 546 33.32 -16.35 31.72
N ILE A 547 33.32 -17.39 30.87
CA ILE A 547 33.94 -18.69 31.18
C ILE A 547 35.43 -18.69 30.80
N ILE A 548 35.75 -18.44 29.52
CA ILE A 548 37.12 -18.59 29.00
C ILE A 548 38.06 -17.51 29.58
N ASN A 549 37.64 -16.25 29.62
CA ASN A 549 38.38 -15.19 30.29
C ASN A 549 38.64 -15.48 31.78
N PHE A 550 37.73 -16.16 32.48
CA PHE A 550 37.99 -16.59 33.86
C PHE A 550 39.06 -17.68 33.93
N TRP A 551 38.98 -18.74 33.11
CA TRP A 551 40.02 -19.76 33.09
C TRP A 551 41.40 -19.15 32.80
N ASN A 552 41.44 -18.16 31.90
CA ASN A 552 42.65 -17.41 31.57
C ASN A 552 43.18 -16.58 32.75
N ALA A 553 42.33 -15.80 33.42
CA ALA A 553 42.73 -15.07 34.63
C ALA A 553 43.17 -16.02 35.76
N PHE A 554 42.52 -17.19 35.89
CA PHE A 554 42.80 -18.18 36.91
C PHE A 554 44.17 -18.85 36.72
N TRP A 555 44.46 -19.42 35.54
CA TRP A 555 45.76 -20.07 35.31
C TRP A 555 46.91 -19.04 35.35
N PHE A 556 46.67 -17.83 34.85
CA PHE A 556 47.67 -16.75 34.82
C PHE A 556 48.04 -16.30 36.24
N SER A 557 47.04 -15.97 37.07
CA SER A 557 47.27 -15.53 38.46
C SER A 557 47.89 -16.63 39.33
N LEU A 558 47.41 -17.88 39.21
CA LEU A 558 47.96 -19.02 39.93
C LEU A 558 49.39 -19.35 39.47
N GLY A 559 49.66 -19.29 38.17
CA GLY A 559 50.99 -19.49 37.60
C GLY A 559 52.00 -18.45 38.09
N TRP A 560 51.63 -17.17 38.11
CA TRP A 560 52.48 -16.11 38.68
C TRP A 560 52.69 -16.27 40.19
N ALA A 561 51.67 -16.67 40.95
CA ALA A 561 51.82 -16.96 42.37
C ALA A 561 52.85 -18.07 42.60
N LEU A 562 52.76 -19.18 41.88
CA LEU A 562 53.74 -20.28 41.97
C LEU A 562 55.15 -19.82 41.56
N PHE A 563 55.27 -19.06 40.46
CA PHE A 563 56.54 -18.51 39.97
C PHE A 563 57.27 -17.68 41.03
N PHE A 564 56.57 -16.82 41.77
CA PHE A 564 57.19 -16.01 42.85
C PHE A 564 57.36 -16.77 44.17
N VAL A 565 56.46 -17.71 44.50
CA VAL A 565 56.55 -18.50 45.75
C VAL A 565 57.76 -19.44 45.72
N ILE A 566 58.19 -19.95 44.56
CA ILE A 566 59.37 -20.83 44.45
C ILE A 566 60.68 -20.14 44.92
N PRO A 567 61.10 -18.97 44.40
CA PRO A 567 62.22 -18.21 44.95
C PRO A 567 62.05 -17.87 46.44
N CYS A 568 60.85 -17.46 46.86
CA CYS A 568 60.55 -17.17 48.26
C CYS A 568 60.77 -18.39 49.17
N ALA A 569 60.39 -19.59 48.73
CA ALA A 569 60.62 -20.84 49.47
C ALA A 569 62.11 -21.17 49.60
N ILE A 570 62.92 -20.92 48.56
CA ILE A 570 64.39 -21.10 48.61
C ILE A 570 65.01 -20.15 49.65
N LEU A 571 64.59 -18.88 49.65
CA LEU A 571 65.05 -17.90 50.63
C LEU A 571 64.57 -18.25 52.05
N ALA A 572 63.32 -18.66 52.21
CA ALA A 572 62.74 -19.11 53.48
C ALA A 572 63.51 -20.29 54.08
N MET A 573 63.89 -21.30 53.29
CA MET A 573 64.73 -22.42 53.74
C MET A 573 66.10 -21.97 54.26
N LYS A 574 66.72 -20.98 53.61
CA LYS A 574 68.02 -20.44 54.04
C LYS A 574 67.86 -19.62 55.33
N LEU A 575 66.87 -18.73 55.39
CA LEU A 575 66.58 -17.87 56.54
C LEU A 575 66.18 -18.67 57.78
N ALA A 576 65.39 -19.73 57.63
CA ALA A 576 64.95 -20.57 58.74
C ALA A 576 66.11 -21.22 59.51
N LYS A 577 67.27 -21.48 58.87
CA LYS A 577 68.49 -21.94 59.58
C LYS A 577 69.05 -20.90 60.56
N PHE A 578 68.83 -19.61 60.30
CA PHE A 578 69.25 -18.50 61.15
C PHE A 578 68.23 -18.15 62.24
N TYR A 579 66.97 -18.58 62.10
CA TYR A 579 65.89 -18.26 63.05
C TYR A 579 65.54 -19.42 64.00
N ARG A 580 65.63 -20.69 63.55
CA ARG A 580 65.36 -21.86 64.41
C ARG A 580 66.40 -22.00 65.52
N ARG A 581 65.95 -22.41 66.71
CA ARG A 581 66.82 -22.91 67.79
C ARG A 581 67.27 -24.34 67.44
N MET A 582 68.51 -24.70 67.79
CA MET A 582 69.02 -26.08 67.71
C MET A 582 69.13 -26.66 69.11
N ASP A 583 68.94 -27.96 69.28
CA ASP A 583 68.90 -28.58 70.61
C ASP A 583 70.31 -28.93 71.15
N GLU A 584 71.29 -29.14 70.26
CA GLU A 584 72.69 -29.45 70.60
C GLU A 584 73.68 -28.59 69.80
N THR A 585 74.94 -28.55 70.26
CA THR A 585 76.09 -27.89 69.60
C THR A 585 77.31 -28.82 69.65
N ASP A 586 78.04 -28.94 68.54
CA ASP A 586 79.18 -29.86 68.35
C ASP A 586 80.47 -29.54 69.17
N HIS A 587 80.33 -28.84 70.30
CA HIS A 587 81.45 -28.56 71.20
C HIS A 587 81.57 -29.67 72.25
N VAL A 588 82.62 -30.48 72.11
CA VAL A 588 83.06 -31.42 73.14
C VAL A 588 83.62 -30.63 74.33
N GLU A 589 82.82 -30.44 75.38
CA GLU A 589 83.31 -29.95 76.67
C GLU A 589 84.13 -31.06 77.37
N PRO A 590 85.39 -30.81 77.78
CA PRO A 590 86.12 -31.75 78.62
C PRO A 590 85.54 -31.75 80.06
N PRO A 591 85.54 -32.91 80.76
CA PRO A 591 84.79 -33.09 82.00
C PRO A 591 85.27 -32.18 83.15
N ALA A 592 84.31 -31.60 83.88
CA ALA A 592 84.41 -30.46 84.81
C ALA A 592 85.32 -30.61 86.07
N HIS A 593 86.21 -31.59 86.13
CA HIS A 593 87.11 -31.81 87.26
C HIS A 593 88.39 -30.95 87.24
N LEU A 594 88.55 -30.04 86.27
CA LEU A 594 89.74 -29.21 86.06
C LEU A 594 89.47 -27.69 86.01
N MET A 595 88.31 -27.22 86.48
CA MET A 595 88.02 -25.78 86.57
C MET A 595 87.59 -25.36 87.98
N MET A 596 88.58 -25.03 88.80
CA MET A 596 88.44 -24.10 89.93
C MET A 596 89.47 -22.96 89.79
N PRO A 597 89.24 -21.80 90.43
CA PRO A 597 89.43 -20.52 89.75
C PRO A 597 90.82 -19.91 89.92
N ILE A 598 91.27 -19.16 88.91
CA ILE A 598 92.35 -18.19 89.05
C ILE A 598 91.73 -16.80 89.15
N GLY A 599 91.67 -16.29 90.38
CA GLY A 599 91.36 -14.89 90.63
C GLY A 599 92.53 -13.99 90.21
N MET A 600 92.23 -12.76 89.79
CA MET A 600 93.25 -11.74 89.55
C MET A 600 93.89 -11.36 90.88
N ASN A 601 95.18 -11.66 91.05
CA ASN A 601 95.91 -11.29 92.26
C ASN A 601 96.37 -9.83 92.19
N GLY A 602 95.89 -9.00 93.11
CA GLY A 602 96.53 -7.73 93.46
C GLY A 602 97.55 -7.98 94.58
N ASN A 603 98.84 -7.90 94.22
CA ASN A 603 100.05 -8.16 95.04
C ASN A 603 100.39 -9.62 95.38
N GLY A 604 101.60 -10.04 94.98
CA GLY A 604 102.43 -10.92 95.81
C GLY A 604 102.78 -12.31 95.26
N ASN A 605 103.98 -12.39 94.68
CA ASN A 605 104.86 -13.58 94.62
C ASN A 605 104.52 -14.77 93.69
N PHE A 606 105.48 -15.70 93.59
CA PHE A 606 105.79 -16.58 92.45
C PHE A 606 105.32 -18.06 92.59
N ASP A 607 105.62 -18.85 91.53
CA ASP A 607 105.55 -20.33 91.37
C ASP A 607 104.32 -20.87 90.61
N GLY A 608 104.37 -21.94 89.78
CA GLY A 608 105.46 -22.82 89.30
C GLY A 608 104.90 -24.00 88.45
N ILE A 609 105.64 -24.50 87.43
CA ILE A 609 105.13 -25.30 86.27
C ILE A 609 105.56 -26.79 86.30
N PRO A 610 104.64 -27.78 86.19
CA PRO A 610 104.39 -28.62 84.98
C PRO A 610 102.87 -28.90 84.73
N MET A 611 102.31 -29.50 83.64
CA MET A 611 102.68 -30.41 82.52
C MET A 611 102.69 -31.93 82.80
N ASP A 612 101.84 -32.71 82.10
CA ASP A 612 102.12 -34.11 81.73
C ASP A 612 101.37 -34.53 80.44
N GLU A 613 101.96 -35.42 79.64
CA GLU A 613 101.55 -35.77 78.27
C GLU A 613 101.04 -37.23 78.17
N LYS A 614 100.09 -37.53 77.25
CA LYS A 614 100.18 -38.66 76.26
C LYS A 614 98.94 -38.80 75.33
N PRO A 615 99.05 -39.49 74.18
CA PRO A 615 98.40 -39.02 72.95
C PRO A 615 97.25 -39.87 72.37
N LEU A 616 96.63 -39.32 71.32
CA LEU A 616 95.55 -39.89 70.49
C LEU A 616 95.83 -41.29 69.90
N LYS A 617 94.73 -42.01 69.64
CA LYS A 617 94.65 -43.06 68.60
C LYS A 617 93.49 -42.75 67.64
N ILE A 618 93.74 -42.81 66.34
CA ILE A 618 92.78 -42.62 65.24
C ILE A 618 92.45 -44.01 64.59
N PRO A 619 91.49 -44.18 63.65
CA PRO A 619 90.50 -45.26 63.72
C PRO A 619 90.73 -46.36 62.67
N ARG A 620 89.83 -47.36 62.61
CA ARG A 620 89.76 -48.30 61.48
C ARG A 620 88.37 -48.35 60.85
N ALA A 621 88.33 -48.10 59.54
CA ALA A 621 87.14 -48.26 58.72
C ALA A 621 86.78 -49.75 58.52
N LYS A 622 85.49 -50.01 58.24
CA LYS A 622 85.02 -51.28 57.66
C LYS A 622 84.47 -51.03 56.26
N THR A 623 85.14 -51.59 55.27
CA THR A 623 84.62 -51.75 53.91
C THR A 623 83.77 -53.02 53.83
N ASN A 624 82.60 -52.96 53.20
CA ASN A 624 81.93 -54.16 52.66
C ASN A 624 81.79 -54.00 51.14
N LYS A 625 82.25 -55.02 50.40
CA LYS A 625 82.05 -55.14 48.96
C LYS A 625 80.65 -55.67 48.67
N VAL A 626 80.08 -55.26 47.54
CA VAL A 626 78.96 -55.94 46.88
C VAL A 626 79.45 -56.35 45.50
N THR A 627 79.13 -57.58 45.09
CA THR A 627 79.27 -58.12 43.73
C THR A 627 77.88 -58.43 43.16
N PRO A 628 77.70 -58.47 41.82
CA PRO A 628 76.40 -58.18 41.20
C PRO A 628 75.56 -59.40 40.79
N GLU A 629 74.41 -59.08 40.19
CA GLU A 629 73.40 -59.89 39.47
C GLU A 629 72.32 -60.63 40.28
N PRO A 630 71.09 -60.74 39.75
CA PRO A 630 70.51 -60.05 38.57
C PRO A 630 69.87 -58.70 38.90
#